data_AF-A0A815AT42-F1
#
_entry.id   AF-A0A815AT42-F1
#
_cell.length_a   1.000
_cell.length_b   1.000
_cell.length_c   1.000
_cell.angle_alpha   90.00
_cell.angle_beta   90.00
_cell.angle_gamma   90.00
#
_symmetry.space_group_name_H-M   'P 1'
#
loop_
_entity.id
_entity.type
_entity.pdbx_description
1 polymer ?
#
loop_
_entity_poly.entity_id
_entity_poly.type
_entity_poly.pdbx_seq_one_letter_code
_entity_poly.pdbx_strand_id
1 'polypeptide(L)'
;MPFNKRTIEPINLSQVKVPNDIQNELECVANHTLANIIRQLSSLSAHAQDLFDELITDVGHIFQRTEALHGRIERLKFKVTQLDSNIEEVTIQDVNNRKPFVSITRIDQQVVNRATMPQSLRLLYEQAQPAPALHLLNPYR
;
A
#
# COMPACT_ATOMS: atom_id res chain seq x y z
N MET A 1 -6.80 -15.82 -4.95
CA MET A 1 -8.02 -15.26 -5.58
C MET A 1 -7.81 -13.76 -5.73
N PRO A 2 -7.84 -13.17 -6.94
CA PRO A 2 -7.62 -11.73 -7.08
C PRO A 2 -8.90 -10.99 -6.68
N PHE A 3 -8.88 -10.30 -5.54
CA PHE A 3 -9.94 -9.36 -5.17
C PHE A 3 -9.73 -8.06 -5.95
N ASN A 4 -10.78 -7.57 -6.61
CA ASN A 4 -10.75 -6.25 -7.24
C ASN A 4 -10.57 -5.20 -6.14
N LYS A 5 -9.37 -4.63 -6.02
CA LYS A 5 -9.04 -3.65 -4.97
C LYS A 5 -9.80 -2.33 -5.12
N ARG A 6 -10.10 -1.91 -6.35
CA ARG A 6 -10.63 -0.58 -6.67
C ARG A 6 -11.73 -0.69 -7.73
N THR A 7 -12.98 -0.57 -7.30
CA THR A 7 -14.15 -0.54 -8.20
C THR A 7 -14.52 0.91 -8.45
N ILE A 8 -14.68 1.29 -9.72
CA ILE A 8 -15.09 2.64 -10.09
C ILE A 8 -16.62 2.72 -10.04
N GLU A 9 -17.14 3.77 -9.40
CA GLU A 9 -18.58 3.99 -9.25
C GLU A 9 -19.03 5.31 -9.90
N PRO A 10 -20.23 5.36 -10.51
CA PRO A 10 -21.20 4.28 -10.67
C PRO A 10 -20.84 3.30 -11.79
N ILE A 11 -21.26 2.03 -11.65
CA ILE A 11 -21.07 0.99 -12.67
C ILE A 11 -22.10 1.14 -13.80
N ASN A 12 -23.37 1.38 -13.44
CA ASN A 12 -24.46 1.56 -14.39
C ASN A 12 -24.66 3.04 -14.70
N LEU A 13 -24.28 3.46 -15.91
CA LEU A 13 -24.31 4.88 -16.30
C LEU A 13 -25.71 5.33 -16.77
N SER A 14 -26.38 4.51 -17.59
CA SER A 14 -27.64 4.89 -18.24
C SER A 14 -28.88 4.23 -17.64
N GLN A 15 -28.72 3.32 -16.68
CA GLN A 15 -29.85 2.66 -16.02
C GLN A 15 -30.44 3.56 -14.94
N VAL A 16 -31.27 4.52 -15.36
CA VAL A 16 -31.93 5.45 -14.45
C VAL A 16 -33.44 5.34 -14.60
N LYS A 17 -34.15 5.41 -13.47
CA LYS A 17 -35.61 5.48 -13.47
C LYS A 17 -36.04 6.83 -14.04
N VAL A 18 -36.78 6.83 -15.13
CA VAL A 18 -37.36 8.02 -15.72
C VAL A 18 -38.71 8.31 -15.03
N PRO A 19 -38.91 9.49 -14.43
CA PRO A 19 -40.21 9.89 -13.91
C PRO A 19 -41.30 9.95 -14.98
N ASN A 20 -42.52 9.55 -14.65
CA ASN A 20 -43.66 9.49 -15.59
C ASN A 20 -44.10 10.87 -16.13
N ASP A 21 -43.70 11.97 -15.47
CA ASP A 21 -44.12 13.33 -15.80
C ASP A 21 -43.21 14.03 -16.83
N ILE A 22 -42.21 13.33 -17.39
CA ILE A 22 -41.24 13.91 -18.31
C ILE A 22 -41.68 13.71 -19.77
N GLN A 23 -41.75 14.80 -20.54
CA GLN A 23 -42.05 14.73 -21.97
C GLN A 23 -40.86 14.23 -22.81
N ASN A 24 -39.63 14.64 -22.47
CA ASN A 24 -38.41 14.27 -23.19
C ASN A 24 -37.59 13.22 -22.40
N GLU A 25 -38.03 11.96 -22.42
CA GLU A 25 -37.37 10.88 -21.69
C GLU A 25 -35.91 10.66 -22.15
N LEU A 26 -35.65 10.76 -23.46
CA LEU A 26 -34.31 10.58 -24.02
C LEU A 26 -33.33 11.63 -23.49
N GLU A 27 -33.76 12.89 -23.41
CA GLU A 27 -32.95 13.98 -22.85
C GLU A 27 -32.66 13.75 -21.37
N CYS A 28 -33.66 13.29 -20.60
CA CYS A 28 -33.49 12.95 -19.19
C CYS A 28 -32.46 11.84 -18.98
N VAL A 29 -32.53 10.75 -19.75
CA VAL A 29 -31.58 9.62 -19.67
C VAL A 29 -30.19 10.06 -20.13
N ALA A 30 -30.09 10.86 -21.20
CA ALA A 30 -28.81 11.39 -21.68
C ALA A 30 -28.13 12.26 -20.62
N ASN A 31 -28.86 13.19 -19.99
CA ASN A 31 -28.33 14.06 -18.95
C ASN A 31 -27.88 13.25 -17.71
N HIS A 32 -28.68 12.28 -17.28
CA HIS A 32 -28.29 11.37 -16.20
C HIS A 32 -27.05 10.54 -16.54
N THR A 33 -26.95 10.05 -17.77
CA THR A 33 -25.77 9.31 -18.24
C THR A 33 -24.53 10.19 -18.18
N LEU A 34 -24.63 11.45 -18.64
CA LEU A 34 -23.51 12.41 -18.55
C LEU A 34 -23.13 12.72 -17.10
N ALA A 35 -24.10 12.95 -16.22
CA ALA A 35 -23.86 13.16 -14.80
C ALA A 35 -23.17 11.94 -14.16
N ASN A 36 -23.59 10.73 -14.50
CA ASN A 36 -22.99 9.49 -14.02
C ASN A 36 -21.57 9.28 -14.57
N ILE A 37 -21.29 9.66 -15.82
CA ILE A 37 -19.93 9.68 -16.37
C ILE A 37 -19.03 10.63 -15.58
N ILE A 38 -19.50 11.84 -15.25
CA ILE A 38 -18.74 12.80 -14.44
C ILE A 38 -18.45 12.21 -13.05
N ARG A 39 -19.43 11.56 -12.42
CA ARG A 39 -19.23 10.86 -11.12
C ARG A 39 -18.22 9.73 -11.25
N GLN A 40 -18.28 8.96 -12.35
CA GLN A 40 -17.36 7.87 -12.62
C GLN A 40 -15.92 8.36 -12.78
N LEU A 41 -15.72 9.49 -13.48
CA LEU A 41 -14.41 10.15 -13.61
C LEU A 41 -13.89 10.69 -12.27
N SER A 42 -14.79 11.17 -11.40
CA SER A 42 -14.43 11.57 -10.04
C SER A 42 -13.97 10.36 -9.20
N SER A 43 -14.70 9.24 -9.25
CA SER A 43 -14.31 7.99 -8.59
C SER A 43 -12.96 7.48 -9.11
N LEU A 44 -12.76 7.50 -10.43
CA LEU A 44 -11.48 7.14 -11.05
C LEU A 44 -10.32 8.04 -10.56
N SER A 45 -10.53 9.35 -10.51
CA SER A 45 -9.52 10.30 -10.02
C SER A 45 -9.14 10.03 -8.57
N ALA A 46 -10.12 9.73 -7.70
CA ALA A 46 -9.87 9.38 -6.30
C ALA A 46 -9.04 8.09 -6.17
N HIS A 47 -9.34 7.06 -6.97
CA HIS A 47 -8.56 5.82 -7.00
C HIS A 47 -7.15 6.01 -7.54
N ALA A 48 -6.98 6.88 -8.54
CA ALA A 48 -5.66 7.22 -9.08
C ALA A 48 -4.80 7.94 -8.03
N GLN A 49 -5.39 8.87 -7.29
CA GLN A 49 -4.70 9.55 -6.18
C GLN A 49 -4.23 8.56 -5.12
N ASP A 50 -5.11 7.68 -4.63
CA ASP A 50 -4.77 6.64 -3.63
C ASP A 50 -3.61 5.75 -4.08
N LEU A 51 -3.59 5.37 -5.37
CA LEU A 51 -2.49 4.60 -5.95
C LEU A 51 -1.17 5.38 -5.93
N PHE A 52 -1.20 6.64 -6.35
CA PHE A 52 0.01 7.47 -6.37
C PHE A 52 0.52 7.78 -4.95
N ASP A 53 -0.37 7.96 -3.98
CA ASP A 53 0.01 8.15 -2.57
C ASP A 53 0.72 6.91 -2.00
N GLU A 54 0.20 5.70 -2.29
CA GLU A 54 0.88 4.44 -1.95
C GLU A 54 2.26 4.35 -2.62
N LEU A 55 2.34 4.65 -3.91
CA LEU A 55 3.60 4.60 -4.67
C LEU A 55 4.63 5.61 -4.17
N ILE A 56 4.23 6.84 -3.86
CA ILE A 56 5.11 7.88 -3.33
C ILE A 56 5.69 7.44 -1.99
N THR A 57 4.87 6.81 -1.14
CA THR A 57 5.32 6.28 0.16
C THR A 57 6.39 5.21 -0.03
N ASP A 58 6.15 4.24 -0.92
CA ASP A 58 7.11 3.17 -1.22
C ASP A 58 8.41 3.70 -1.82
N VAL A 59 8.32 4.63 -2.78
CA VAL A 59 9.48 5.30 -3.38
C VAL A 59 10.26 6.10 -2.33
N GLY A 60 9.57 6.77 -1.42
CA GLY A 60 10.19 7.47 -0.30
C GLY A 60 11.02 6.53 0.59
N HIS A 61 10.49 5.35 0.92
CA HIS A 61 11.23 4.32 1.67
C HIS A 61 12.45 3.79 0.90
N ILE A 62 12.30 3.57 -0.41
CA ILE A 62 13.43 3.14 -1.27
C ILE A 62 14.51 4.21 -1.30
N PHE A 63 14.13 5.48 -1.47
CA PHE A 63 15.05 6.60 -1.49
C PHE A 63 15.86 6.70 -0.20
N GLN A 64 15.19 6.68 0.96
CA GLN A 64 15.87 6.72 2.27
C GLN A 64 16.87 5.57 2.44
N ARG A 65 16.48 4.35 2.03
CA ARG A 65 17.39 3.19 2.08
C ARG A 65 18.58 3.34 1.13
N THR A 66 18.35 3.94 -0.03
CA THR A 66 19.37 4.17 -1.05
C THR A 66 20.40 5.20 -0.57
N GLU A 67 19.94 6.31 0.00
CA GLU A 67 20.80 7.32 0.62
C GLU A 67 21.65 6.74 1.76
N ALA A 68 21.02 5.98 2.67
CA ALA A 68 21.73 5.34 3.76
C ALA A 68 22.78 4.32 3.26
N LEU A 69 22.48 3.60 2.18
CA LEU A 69 23.41 2.67 1.54
C LEU A 69 24.55 3.41 0.85
N HIS A 70 24.26 4.48 0.11
CA HIS A 70 25.25 5.32 -0.56
C HIS A 70 26.27 5.87 0.44
N GLY A 71 25.80 6.45 1.55
CA GLY A 71 26.70 6.92 2.62
C GLY A 71 27.52 5.81 3.30
N ARG A 72 27.05 4.56 3.30
CA ARG A 72 27.86 3.40 3.76
C ARG A 72 28.91 3.00 2.72
N ILE A 73 28.57 3.06 1.43
CA ILE A 73 29.49 2.77 0.33
C ILE A 73 30.64 3.77 0.32
N GLU A 74 30.38 5.07 0.42
CA GLU A 74 31.45 6.08 0.40
C GLU A 74 32.40 5.93 1.59
N ARG A 75 31.87 5.66 2.79
CA ARG A 75 32.69 5.38 3.98
C ARG A 75 33.52 4.11 3.83
N LEU A 76 32.94 3.06 3.26
CA LEU A 76 33.66 1.81 3.00
C LEU A 76 34.77 2.03 1.97
N LYS A 77 34.46 2.72 0.86
CA LYS A 77 35.41 3.07 -0.19
C LYS A 77 36.62 3.80 0.38
N PHE A 78 36.39 4.84 1.18
CA PHE A 78 37.47 5.57 1.84
C PHE A 78 38.35 4.67 2.71
N LYS A 79 37.74 3.82 3.55
CA LYS A 79 38.49 2.87 4.41
C LYS A 79 39.29 1.87 3.58
N VAL A 80 38.71 1.31 2.53
CA VAL A 80 39.37 0.35 1.63
C VAL A 80 40.55 0.99 0.91
N THR A 81 40.44 2.24 0.48
CA THR A 81 41.57 2.94 -0.17
C THR A 81 42.71 3.29 0.79
N GLN A 82 42.47 3.31 2.10
CA GLN A 82 43.48 3.60 3.12
C GLN A 82 44.14 2.36 3.72
N LEU A 83 43.67 1.16 3.37
CA LEU A 83 44.23 -0.09 3.86
C LEU A 83 45.62 -0.31 3.25
N ASP A 84 46.64 -0.42 4.10
CA ASP A 84 48.00 -0.81 3.74
C ASP A 84 48.30 -2.22 4.23
N SER A 85 48.33 -3.17 3.30
CA SER A 85 48.56 -4.58 3.57
C SER A 85 49.96 -4.91 4.08
N ASN A 86 50.92 -3.99 3.98
CA ASN A 86 52.28 -4.20 4.49
C ASN A 86 52.39 -3.99 6.00
N ILE A 87 51.40 -3.33 6.60
CA ILE A 87 51.37 -2.97 8.03
C ILE A 87 50.36 -3.82 8.80
N GLU A 88 49.37 -4.42 8.12
CA GLU A 88 48.27 -5.13 8.75
C GLU A 88 48.67 -6.55 9.19
N GLU A 89 49.03 -6.70 10.48
CA GLU A 89 49.27 -8.01 11.10
C GLU A 89 47.95 -8.68 11.51
N VAL A 90 47.73 -9.93 11.08
CA VAL A 90 46.55 -10.73 11.45
C VAL A 90 46.97 -11.86 12.39
N THR A 91 46.49 -11.85 13.63
CA THR A 91 46.77 -12.91 14.60
C THR A 91 45.63 -13.94 14.70
N ILE A 92 45.97 -15.21 14.88
CA ILE A 92 44.99 -16.30 15.05
C ILE A 92 44.19 -16.15 16.35
N GLN A 93 44.79 -15.53 17.37
CA GLN A 93 44.09 -15.23 18.63
C GLN A 93 42.94 -14.22 18.42
N ASP A 94 43.12 -13.21 17.57
CA ASP A 94 42.06 -12.27 17.22
C ASP A 94 40.91 -12.94 16.47
N VAL A 95 41.21 -13.94 15.64
CA VAL A 95 40.19 -14.70 14.89
C VAL A 95 39.35 -15.56 15.85
N ASN A 96 39.98 -16.26 16.79
CA ASN A 96 39.28 -17.15 17.73
C ASN A 96 38.43 -16.39 18.78
N ASN A 97 38.79 -15.14 19.08
CA ASN A 97 38.07 -14.32 20.05
C ASN A 97 36.90 -13.52 19.44
N ARG A 98 36.77 -13.47 18.10
CA ARG A 98 35.70 -12.75 17.41
C ARG A 98 34.57 -13.69 17.02
N LYS A 99 33.32 -13.26 17.22
CA LYS A 99 32.15 -13.96 16.70
C LYS A 99 32.16 -13.92 15.17
N PRO A 100 31.78 -15.01 14.48
CA PRO A 100 31.68 -15.01 13.03
C PRO A 100 30.62 -14.01 12.56
N PHE A 101 30.83 -13.46 11.38
CA PHE A 101 29.82 -12.64 10.71
C PHE A 101 28.58 -13.49 10.42
N VAL A 102 27.41 -12.93 10.72
CA VAL A 102 26.10 -13.54 10.42
C VAL A 102 25.28 -12.52 9.64
N SER A 103 24.81 -12.93 8.47
CA SER A 103 23.85 -12.14 7.70
C SER A 103 22.46 -12.21 8.32
N ILE A 104 21.68 -11.16 8.12
CA ILE A 104 20.29 -11.12 8.60
C ILE A 104 19.40 -11.82 7.57
N THR A 105 18.69 -12.86 8.00
CA THR A 105 17.62 -13.51 7.21
C THR A 105 16.28 -13.20 7.88
N ARG A 106 15.50 -12.29 7.30
CA ARG A 106 14.13 -11.98 7.78
C ARG A 106 13.13 -12.77 6.95
N ILE A 107 12.16 -13.37 7.64
CA ILE A 107 11.03 -14.06 7.03
C ILE A 107 9.79 -13.24 7.35
N ASP A 108 9.14 -12.73 6.33
CA ASP A 108 7.89 -11.99 6.49
C ASP A 108 6.76 -12.97 6.82
N GLN A 109 6.00 -12.67 7.86
CA GLN A 109 4.88 -13.48 8.34
C GLN A 109 3.65 -12.59 8.53
N GLN A 110 2.46 -13.20 8.61
CA GLN A 110 1.20 -12.49 8.81
C GLN A 110 0.90 -11.40 7.76
N VAL A 111 1.28 -11.64 6.51
CA VAL A 111 1.15 -10.67 5.40
C VAL A 111 -0.29 -10.25 5.07
N VAL A 112 -1.29 -10.97 5.58
CA VAL A 112 -2.73 -10.68 5.42
C VAL A 112 -3.40 -10.25 6.73
N ASN A 113 -2.63 -9.70 7.68
CA ASN A 113 -3.19 -9.15 8.91
C ASN A 113 -4.06 -7.92 8.62
N ARG A 114 -4.97 -7.58 9.53
CA ARG A 114 -5.80 -6.37 9.44
C ARG A 114 -4.97 -5.08 9.33
N ALA A 115 -3.77 -5.08 9.89
CA ALA A 115 -2.82 -3.96 9.79
C ALA A 115 -2.18 -3.81 8.39
N THR A 116 -2.12 -4.88 7.60
CA THR A 116 -1.59 -4.86 6.22
C THR A 116 -2.70 -4.71 5.18
N MET A 117 -3.94 -4.48 5.61
CA MET A 117 -5.08 -4.27 4.72
C MET A 117 -4.91 -2.94 3.97
N PRO A 118 -4.98 -2.93 2.63
CA PRO A 118 -4.88 -1.69 1.86
C PRO A 118 -6.07 -0.77 2.14
N GLN A 119 -5.86 0.53 1.99
CA GLN A 119 -6.84 1.55 2.35
C GLN A 119 -8.17 1.37 1.62
N SER A 120 -8.11 1.07 0.32
CA SER A 120 -9.28 0.75 -0.52
C SER A 120 -10.15 -0.38 0.03
N LEU A 121 -9.56 -1.47 0.52
CA LEU A 121 -10.31 -2.57 1.14
C LEU A 121 -10.82 -2.22 2.54
N ARG A 122 -10.08 -1.40 3.29
CA ARG A 122 -10.50 -0.93 4.61
C ARG A 122 -11.79 -0.11 4.52
N LEU A 123 -11.89 0.80 3.56
CA LEU A 123 -13.09 1.60 3.33
C LEU A 123 -14.30 0.73 2.99
N LEU A 124 -14.13 -0.27 2.13
CA LEU A 124 -15.21 -1.24 1.82
C LEU A 124 -15.61 -2.06 3.05
N TYR A 125 -14.65 -2.48 3.86
CA TYR A 125 -14.91 -3.22 5.09
C TYR A 125 -15.69 -2.37 6.10
N GLU A 126 -15.38 -1.08 6.23
CA GLU A 126 -16.07 -0.16 7.13
C GLU A 126 -17.51 0.15 6.69
N GLN A 127 -17.80 0.09 5.40
CA GLN A 127 -19.15 0.23 4.84
C GLN A 127 -19.98 -1.07 4.96
N ALA A 128 -19.33 -2.21 5.21
CA ALA A 128 -20.03 -3.49 5.33
C ALA A 128 -20.87 -3.57 6.61
N GLN A 129 -21.91 -4.40 6.58
CA GLN A 129 -22.75 -4.63 7.76
C GLN A 129 -21.90 -5.22 8.90
N PRO A 130 -21.88 -4.61 10.09
CA PRO A 130 -21.12 -5.12 11.22
C PRO A 130 -21.75 -6.41 11.76
N ALA A 131 -20.92 -7.22 12.41
CA ALA A 131 -21.40 -8.41 13.12
C ALA A 131 -22.40 -8.00 14.23
N PRO A 132 -23.41 -8.84 14.54
CA PRO A 132 -24.29 -8.60 15.67
C PRO A 132 -23.51 -8.39 16.97
N ALA A 133 -24.00 -7.52 17.85
CA ALA A 133 -23.34 -7.13 19.09
C ALA A 133 -23.38 -8.21 20.20
N LEU A 134 -23.00 -9.45 19.86
CA LEU A 134 -23.00 -10.59 20.78
C LEU A 134 -22.02 -10.42 21.96
N HIS A 135 -21.04 -9.52 21.81
CA HIS A 135 -20.12 -9.17 22.90
C HIS A 135 -20.84 -8.58 24.12
N LEU A 136 -22.04 -8.01 23.94
CA LEU A 136 -22.88 -7.52 25.04
C LEU A 136 -23.39 -8.65 25.95
N LEU A 137 -23.40 -9.90 25.46
CA LEU A 137 -23.81 -11.07 26.23
C LEU A 137 -22.65 -11.72 26.99
N ASN A 138 -21.41 -11.25 26.80
CA ASN A 138 -20.24 -11.80 27.50
C ASN A 138 -20.33 -11.81 29.03
N PRO A 139 -20.94 -10.81 29.72
CA PRO A 139 -21.09 -10.83 31.18
C PRO A 139 -22.01 -11.93 31.71
N TYR A 140 -22.81 -12.56 30.85
CA TYR A 140 -23.77 -13.61 31.21
C TYR A 140 -23.30 -15.02 30.82
N ARG A 141 -22.00 -15.16 30.47
CA ARG A 141 -21.34 -16.45 30.24
C ARG A 141 -20.50 -16.83 31.44
#